data_AF-A0A956PCI7-F1
#
_entry.id   AF-A0A956PCI7-F1
#
_cell.length_a   1.000
_cell.length_b   1.000
_cell.length_c   1.000
_cell.angle_alpha   90.00
_cell.angle_beta   90.00
_cell.angle_gamma   90.00
#
_symmetry.space_group_name_H-M   'P 1'
#
loop_
_entity.id
_entity.type
_entity.pdbx_description
1 polymer ?
#
loop_
_entity_poly.entity_id
_entity_poly.type
_entity_poly.pdbx_seq_one_letter_code
_entity_poly.pdbx_strand_id
1 'polypeptide(L)'
;MTSAKSSLVLYDHPSSPCGRRVRITLHEKGLAYERRIVDLAKMEQKRPEYLRLNPNGVVPTLVHGDQVVYESNVITEYLDDVAPERPLYPEDPWERAEVKRWQAFELTFAKAFRPLMYQRVLGPFLRTTLTLPEALDRVRR
;
A
#
# COMPACT_ATOMS: atom_id res chain seq x y z
N MET A 1 30.85 -6.13 -3.20
CA MET A 1 30.08 -6.44 -4.42
C MET A 1 29.06 -5.33 -4.61
N THR A 2 29.36 -4.40 -5.50
CA THR A 2 28.50 -3.27 -5.86
C THR A 2 27.29 -3.79 -6.63
N SER A 3 26.20 -4.07 -5.91
CA SER A 3 24.92 -4.42 -6.53
C SER A 3 24.49 -3.27 -7.43
N ALA A 4 24.22 -3.56 -8.70
CA ALA A 4 23.57 -2.61 -9.59
C ALA A 4 22.33 -2.06 -8.87
N LYS A 5 22.13 -0.75 -8.82
CA LYS A 5 20.93 -0.13 -8.23
C LYS A 5 19.71 -0.73 -8.93
N SER A 6 19.08 -1.73 -8.32
CA SER A 6 17.89 -2.39 -8.84
C SER A 6 16.75 -1.36 -8.86
N SER A 7 16.00 -1.34 -9.96
CA SER A 7 14.92 -0.37 -10.14
C SER A 7 13.79 -0.62 -9.14
N LEU A 8 13.29 0.45 -8.53
CA LEU A 8 12.10 0.44 -7.69
C LEU A 8 10.87 0.79 -8.51
N VAL A 9 9.84 -0.06 -8.47
CA VAL A 9 8.53 0.19 -9.09
C VAL A 9 7.46 0.08 -8.01
N LEU A 10 6.74 1.17 -7.76
CA LEU A 10 5.63 1.22 -6.83
C LEU A 10 4.30 1.12 -7.57
N TYR A 11 3.57 0.03 -7.38
CA TYR A 11 2.17 -0.08 -7.74
C TYR A 11 1.31 0.55 -6.64
N ASP A 12 0.57 1.60 -6.97
CA ASP A 12 -0.17 2.43 -6.01
C ASP A 12 -1.44 3.04 -6.62
N HIS A 13 -2.30 3.60 -5.78
CA HIS A 13 -3.39 4.48 -6.18
C HIS A 13 -3.32 5.81 -5.39
N PRO A 14 -3.51 6.99 -6.02
CA PRO A 14 -3.32 8.29 -5.34
C PRO A 14 -4.12 8.49 -4.06
N SER A 15 -5.31 7.92 -3.98
CA SER A 15 -6.17 7.99 -2.79
C SER A 15 -5.86 6.94 -1.72
N SER A 16 -4.96 5.99 -1.97
CA SER A 16 -4.63 4.95 -0.99
C SER A 16 -3.85 5.53 0.20
N PRO A 17 -4.34 5.39 1.45
CA PRO A 17 -3.57 5.80 2.63
C PRO A 17 -2.35 4.91 2.85
N CYS A 18 -2.47 3.61 2.63
CA CYS A 18 -1.35 2.66 2.71
C CYS A 18 -0.29 2.96 1.65
N GLY A 19 -0.72 3.35 0.44
CA GLY A 19 0.18 3.77 -0.61
C GLY A 19 0.83 5.13 -0.36
N ARG A 20 0.09 6.07 0.26
CA ARG A 20 0.65 7.35 0.72
C ARG A 20 1.79 7.14 1.72
N ARG A 21 1.66 6.20 2.65
CA ARG A 21 2.73 5.83 3.59
C ARG A 21 4.03 5.48 2.85
N VAL A 22 3.96 4.58 1.87
CA VAL A 22 5.13 4.17 1.08
C VAL A 22 5.70 5.32 0.25
N ARG A 23 4.84 6.18 -0.32
CA ARG A 23 5.31 7.38 -1.04
C ARG A 23 6.07 8.35 -0.14
N ILE A 24 5.59 8.57 1.09
CA ILE A 24 6.29 9.39 2.08
C ILE A 24 7.64 8.76 2.40
N THR A 25 7.69 7.45 2.68
CA THR A 25 8.95 6.75 2.93
C THR A 25 9.93 6.90 1.77
N LEU A 26 9.53 6.61 0.53
CA LEU A 26 10.40 6.78 -0.63
C LEU A 26 10.94 8.21 -0.76
N HIS A 27 10.11 9.22 -0.47
CA HIS A 27 10.50 10.62 -0.46
C HIS A 27 11.53 10.94 0.63
N GLU A 28 11.27 10.57 1.89
CA GLU A 28 12.17 10.84 3.01
C GLU A 28 13.53 10.13 2.83
N LYS A 29 13.50 8.88 2.33
CA LYS A 29 14.70 8.11 2.00
C LYS A 29 15.45 8.65 0.77
N GLY A 30 14.85 9.55 -0.02
CA GLY A 30 15.45 10.08 -1.24
C GLY A 30 15.60 9.04 -2.37
N LEU A 31 14.73 8.02 -2.37
CA LEU A 31 14.78 6.92 -3.35
C LEU A 31 13.98 7.27 -4.59
N ALA A 32 14.63 7.19 -5.77
CA ALA A 32 13.95 7.29 -7.05
C ALA A 32 13.18 6.00 -7.36
N TYR A 33 11.96 6.14 -7.88
CA TYR A 33 11.11 5.01 -8.22
C TYR A 33 10.19 5.33 -9.41
N GLU A 34 9.84 4.31 -10.17
CA GLU A 34 8.74 4.37 -11.13
C GLU A 34 7.42 4.15 -10.38
N ARG A 35 6.39 4.95 -10.68
CA ARG A 35 5.07 4.77 -10.09
C ARG A 35 4.09 4.23 -11.14
N ARG A 36 3.50 3.07 -10.86
CA ARG A 36 2.43 2.47 -11.67
C ARG A 36 1.10 2.62 -10.95
N ILE A 37 0.16 3.29 -11.60
CA ILE A 37 -1.17 3.51 -11.04
C ILE A 37 -2.03 2.27 -11.30
N VAL A 38 -2.62 1.73 -10.23
CA VAL A 38 -3.59 0.64 -10.30
C VAL A 38 -4.98 1.24 -10.15
N ASP A 39 -5.82 1.17 -11.19
CA ASP A 39 -7.16 1.74 -11.17
C ASP A 39 -8.10 0.88 -10.29
N LEU A 40 -8.36 1.36 -9.08
CA LEU A 40 -9.20 0.66 -8.11
C LEU A 40 -10.69 0.67 -8.50
N ALA A 41 -11.13 1.63 -9.33
CA ALA A 41 -12.51 1.70 -9.81
C ALA A 41 -12.77 0.65 -10.89
N LYS A 42 -11.74 0.29 -11.67
CA LYS A 42 -11.76 -0.79 -12.65
C LYS A 42 -11.33 -2.15 -12.09
N MET A 43 -11.14 -2.25 -10.77
CA MET A 43 -10.75 -3.48 -10.09
C MET A 43 -9.45 -4.08 -10.61
N GLU A 44 -8.51 -3.26 -11.07
CA GLU A 44 -7.24 -3.74 -11.66
C GLU A 44 -6.40 -4.55 -10.67
N GLN A 45 -6.51 -4.22 -9.38
CA GLN A 45 -5.88 -4.96 -8.29
C GLN A 45 -6.40 -6.41 -8.14
N LYS A 46 -7.49 -6.77 -8.82
CA LYS A 46 -8.05 -8.13 -8.82
C LYS A 46 -7.75 -8.89 -10.11
N ARG A 47 -7.09 -8.27 -11.09
CA ARG A 47 -6.75 -8.95 -12.34
C ARG A 47 -5.59 -9.94 -12.13
N PRO A 48 -5.53 -11.05 -12.89
CA PRO A 48 -4.50 -12.07 -12.74
C PRO A 48 -3.07 -11.51 -12.79
N GLU A 49 -2.81 -10.51 -13.64
CA GLU A 49 -1.50 -9.88 -13.75
C GLU A 49 -1.04 -9.19 -12.47
N TYR A 50 -1.95 -8.54 -11.75
CA TYR A 50 -1.63 -7.90 -10.48
C TYR A 50 -1.58 -8.91 -9.34
N LEU A 51 -2.48 -9.89 -9.33
CA LEU A 51 -2.52 -10.93 -8.29
C LEU A 51 -1.25 -11.79 -8.27
N ARG A 52 -0.55 -11.93 -9.41
CA ARG A 52 0.79 -12.53 -9.45
C ARG A 52 1.84 -11.77 -8.64
N LEU A 53 1.68 -10.45 -8.48
CA LEU A 53 2.55 -9.61 -7.65
C LEU A 53 2.06 -9.60 -6.20
N ASN A 54 0.76 -9.39 -5.99
CA ASN A 54 0.18 -9.33 -4.66
C ASN A 54 -1.11 -10.17 -4.60
N PRO A 55 -1.06 -11.37 -4.00
CA PRO A 55 -2.22 -12.27 -3.92
C PRO A 55 -3.37 -11.72 -3.08
N ASN A 56 -3.12 -10.73 -2.19
CA ASN A 56 -4.18 -10.06 -1.43
C ASN A 56 -5.04 -9.14 -2.34
N GLY A 57 -4.53 -8.79 -3.53
CA GLY A 57 -5.20 -7.94 -4.50
C GLY A 57 -5.54 -6.57 -3.91
N VAL A 58 -4.54 -5.94 -3.29
CA VAL A 58 -4.60 -4.60 -2.68
C VAL A 58 -3.35 -3.80 -3.07
N VAL A 59 -3.42 -2.48 -2.98
CA VAL A 59 -2.27 -1.57 -3.09
C VAL A 59 -1.86 -1.08 -1.69
N PRO A 60 -0.57 -0.76 -1.46
CA PRO A 60 0.54 -0.73 -2.41
C PRO A 60 1.22 -2.09 -2.62
N THR A 61 2.03 -2.19 -3.67
CA THR A 61 2.99 -3.29 -3.89
C THR A 61 4.26 -2.71 -4.50
N LEU A 62 5.40 -3.05 -3.89
CA LEU A 62 6.71 -2.61 -4.33
C LEU A 62 7.41 -3.75 -5.06
N VAL A 63 7.98 -3.44 -6.22
CA VAL A 63 8.90 -4.33 -6.93
C VAL A 63 10.28 -3.70 -6.88
N HIS A 64 11.29 -4.46 -6.44
CA HIS A 64 12.69 -4.06 -6.39
C HIS A 64 13.53 -5.09 -7.16
N GLY A 65 13.86 -4.76 -8.41
CA GLY A 65 14.38 -5.76 -9.36
C GLY A 65 13.38 -6.89 -9.55
N ASP A 66 13.77 -8.13 -9.21
CA ASP A 66 12.91 -9.31 -9.31
C ASP A 66 12.14 -9.62 -8.01
N GLN A 67 12.37 -8.86 -6.94
CA GLN A 67 11.73 -9.07 -5.65
C GLN A 67 10.42 -8.30 -5.56
N VAL A 68 9.39 -8.94 -4.99
CA VAL A 68 8.10 -8.30 -4.71
C VAL A 68 7.87 -8.22 -3.21
N VAL A 69 7.51 -7.03 -2.73
CA VAL A 69 7.19 -6.76 -1.33
C VAL A 69 5.81 -6.10 -1.26
N TYR A 70 4.92 -6.65 -0.46
CA TYR A 70 3.59 -6.11 -0.19
C TYR A 70 3.35 -6.02 1.32
N GLU A 71 2.25 -5.35 1.72
CA GLU A 71 2.00 -4.78 3.05
C GLU A 71 2.78 -3.48 3.32
N SER A 72 2.07 -2.36 3.53
CA SER A 72 2.72 -1.04 3.56
C SER A 72 3.73 -0.87 4.69
N ASN A 73 3.50 -1.44 5.88
CA ASN A 73 4.48 -1.38 6.98
C ASN A 73 5.73 -2.23 6.70
N VAL A 74 5.56 -3.36 6.03
CA VAL A 74 6.68 -4.23 5.62
C VAL A 74 7.50 -3.54 4.55
N ILE A 75 6.85 -2.92 3.57
CA ILE A 75 7.52 -2.11 2.54
C ILE A 75 8.31 -0.96 3.20
N THR A 76 7.75 -0.26 4.20
CA THR A 76 8.48 0.84 4.84
C THR A 76 9.69 0.38 5.63
N GLU A 77 9.61 -0.73 6.36
CA GLU A 77 10.77 -1.30 7.07
C GLU A 77 11.83 -1.79 6.06
N TYR A 78 11.41 -2.47 4.99
CA TYR A 78 12.30 -2.90 3.90
C TYR A 78 13.05 -1.74 3.24
N LEU A 79 12.35 -0.66 2.91
CA LEU A 79 12.97 0.53 2.32
C LEU A 79 13.91 1.24 3.29
N ASP A 80 13.68 1.10 4.60
CA ASP A 80 14.58 1.63 5.62
C ASP A 80 15.91 0.87 5.61
N ASP A 81 15.85 -0.46 5.52
CA ASP A 81 17.01 -1.35 5.43
C ASP A 81 17.77 -1.22 4.10
N VAL A 82 17.08 -1.00 2.98
CA VAL A 82 17.70 -0.84 1.65
C VAL A 82 18.52 0.44 1.55
N ALA A 83 18.15 1.50 2.27
CA ALA A 83 18.78 2.82 2.19
C ALA A 83 19.13 3.37 3.58
N PRO A 84 20.09 2.78 4.31
CA PRO A 84 20.33 3.08 5.73
C PRO A 84 20.81 4.51 6.01
N GLU A 85 21.13 5.32 4.99
CA GLU A 85 21.70 6.66 5.14
C GLU A 85 20.75 7.68 5.79
N ARG A 86 19.44 7.42 5.75
CA ARG A 86 18.39 8.29 6.32
C ARG A 86 17.42 7.46 7.15
N PRO A 87 17.78 7.02 8.36
CA PRO A 87 16.98 6.07 9.13
C PRO A 87 15.62 6.68 9.50
N LEU A 88 14.56 5.91 9.26
CA LEU A 88 13.19 6.22 9.69
C LEU A 88 12.78 5.39 10.91
N TYR A 89 13.46 4.27 11.15
CA TYR A 89 13.30 3.49 12.36
C TYR A 89 14.49 3.70 13.30
N PRO A 90 14.25 3.77 14.61
CA PRO A 90 15.33 3.82 15.59
C PRO A 90 16.16 2.52 15.57
N GLU A 91 17.38 2.59 16.07
CA GLU A 91 18.25 1.42 16.25
C GLU A 91 17.96 0.69 17.57
N ASP A 92 17.57 1.43 18.61
CA ASP A 92 17.26 0.87 19.92
C ASP A 92 16.06 -0.11 19.83
N PRO A 93 16.20 -1.36 20.33
CA PRO A 93 15.14 -2.36 20.24
C PRO A 93 13.83 -1.95 20.92
N TRP A 94 13.90 -1.19 22.01
CA TRP A 94 12.71 -0.71 22.73
C TRP A 94 11.98 0.36 21.92
N GLU A 95 12.69 1.36 21.39
CA GLU A 95 12.10 2.37 20.53
C GLU A 95 11.53 1.76 19.23
N ARG A 96 12.18 0.73 18.66
CA ARG A 96 11.63 -0.02 17.52
C ARG A 96 10.33 -0.72 17.87
N ALA A 97 10.24 -1.30 19.07
CA ALA A 97 9.01 -1.92 19.55
C ALA A 97 7.88 -0.90 19.67
N GLU A 98 8.18 0.34 20.10
CA GLU A 98 7.21 1.43 20.16
C GLU A 98 6.68 1.82 18.78
N VAL A 99 7.56 1.91 17.76
CA VAL A 99 7.12 2.12 16.37
C VAL A 99 6.19 1.01 15.91
N LYS A 100 6.56 -0.26 16.16
CA LYS A 100 5.75 -1.43 15.78
C LYS A 100 4.41 -1.46 16.52
N ARG A 101 4.36 -1.02 17.78
CA ARG A 101 3.12 -0.89 18.56
C ARG A 101 2.16 0.11 17.91
N TRP A 102 2.64 1.27 17.49
CA TRP A 102 1.81 2.26 16.78
C TRP A 102 1.34 1.75 15.41
N GLN A 103 2.19 1.03 14.69
CA GLN A 103 1.80 0.38 13.44
C GLN A 103 0.70 -0.67 13.66
N ALA A 104 0.82 -1.52 14.69
CA ALA A 104 -0.19 -2.51 15.03
C ALA A 104 -1.51 -1.85 15.48
N PHE A 105 -1.42 -0.77 16.26
CA PHE A 105 -2.59 0.03 16.63
C PHE A 105 -3.27 0.61 15.39
N GLU A 106 -2.51 1.18 14.45
CA GLU A 106 -3.06 1.73 13.21
C GLU A 106 -3.81 0.69 12.38
N LEU A 107 -3.27 -0.53 12.22
CA LEU A 107 -3.99 -1.61 11.54
C LEU A 107 -5.32 -1.95 12.23
N THR A 108 -5.31 -1.97 13.56
CA THR A 108 -6.50 -2.28 14.36
C THR A 108 -7.54 -1.16 14.26
N PHE A 109 -7.10 0.08 14.41
CA PHE A 109 -7.92 1.27 14.24
C PHE A 109 -8.52 1.33 12.83
N ALA A 110 -7.71 1.08 11.79
CA ALA A 110 -8.17 1.07 10.42
C ALA A 110 -9.28 0.04 10.19
N LYS A 111 -9.20 -1.14 10.80
CA LYS A 111 -10.27 -2.16 10.72
C LYS A 111 -11.58 -1.68 11.37
N ALA A 112 -11.51 -1.00 12.51
CA ALA A 112 -12.68 -0.46 13.19
C ALA A 112 -13.26 0.78 12.47
N PHE A 113 -12.39 1.65 11.95
CA PHE A 113 -12.77 2.91 11.31
C PHE A 113 -13.28 2.72 9.88
N ARG A 114 -12.73 1.76 9.13
CA ARG A 114 -13.04 1.57 7.71
C ARG A 114 -14.54 1.37 7.45
N PRO A 115 -15.29 0.51 8.16
CA PRO A 115 -16.74 0.40 7.96
C PRO A 115 -17.48 1.74 8.12
N LEU A 116 -17.11 2.52 9.13
CA LEU A 116 -17.71 3.85 9.38
C LEU A 116 -17.38 4.83 8.25
N MET A 117 -16.12 4.88 7.80
CA MET A 117 -15.69 5.73 6.70
C MET A 117 -16.42 5.37 5.40
N TYR A 118 -16.53 4.08 5.09
CA TYR A 118 -17.29 3.62 3.92
C TYR A 118 -18.78 3.95 4.04
N GLN A 119 -19.41 3.76 5.19
CA GLN A 119 -20.84 4.06 5.35
C GLN A 119 -21.16 5.56 5.33
N ARG A 120 -20.32 6.39 5.97
CA ARG A 120 -20.64 7.81 6.21
C ARG A 120 -20.02 8.77 5.22
N VAL A 121 -18.93 8.38 4.56
CA VAL A 121 -18.20 9.24 3.62
C VAL A 121 -18.23 8.64 2.23
N LEU A 122 -17.66 7.43 2.07
CA LEU A 122 -17.45 6.86 0.74
C LEU A 122 -18.76 6.44 0.08
N GLY A 123 -19.72 5.85 0.80
CA GLY A 123 -21.01 5.41 0.26
C GLY A 123 -21.86 6.58 -0.26
N PRO A 124 -22.05 7.65 0.51
CA PRO A 124 -22.74 8.86 0.04
C PRO A 124 -22.02 9.58 -1.11
N PHE A 125 -20.68 9.51 -1.17
CA PHE A 125 -19.87 10.09 -2.25
C PHE A 125 -19.88 9.25 -3.52
N LEU A 126 -19.73 7.94 -3.36
CA LEU A 126 -19.66 6.99 -4.47
C LEU A 126 -21.01 6.76 -5.11
N ARG A 127 -22.14 7.14 -4.47
CA ARG A 127 -23.53 7.15 -4.97
C ARG A 127 -23.60 6.80 -6.44
N THR A 128 -23.38 5.53 -6.72
CA THR A 128 -23.51 5.00 -8.05
C THR A 128 -25.00 5.05 -8.25
N THR A 129 -25.44 5.78 -9.26
CA THR A 129 -26.76 5.65 -9.88
C THR A 129 -26.98 4.25 -10.47
N LEU A 130 -26.30 3.23 -9.94
CA LEU A 130 -26.47 1.84 -10.29
C LEU A 130 -27.60 1.29 -9.43
N THR A 131 -28.53 0.65 -10.10
CA THR A 131 -29.56 -0.17 -9.49
C THR A 131 -28.93 -1.37 -8.78
N LEU A 132 -29.62 -1.92 -7.77
CA LEU A 132 -29.15 -3.11 -7.04
C LEU A 132 -28.75 -4.29 -7.97
N PRO A 133 -29.48 -4.59 -9.06
CA PRO A 133 -29.06 -5.59 -10.03
C PRO A 133 -27.70 -5.29 -10.70
N GLU A 134 -27.43 -4.04 -11.09
CA GLU A 134 -26.17 -3.65 -11.73
C GLU A 134 -24.98 -3.70 -10.75
N ALA A 135 -25.22 -3.38 -9.48
CA ALA A 135 -24.23 -3.54 -8.43
C ALA A 135 -23.91 -5.03 -8.18
N LEU A 136 -24.93 -5.88 -8.16
CA LEU A 136 -24.78 -7.33 -7.96
C LEU A 136 -24.08 -8.02 -9.14
N ASP A 137 -24.33 -7.60 -10.38
CA ASP A 137 -23.64 -8.15 -11.56
C ASP A 137 -22.14 -7.84 -11.54
N ARG A 138 -21.74 -6.67 -11.02
CA ARG A 138 -20.33 -6.30 -10.85
C ARG A 138 -19.58 -7.12 -9.78
N VAL A 139 -20.27 -7.60 -8.75
CA VAL A 139 -19.66 -8.43 -7.69
C VAL A 139 -19.53 -9.89 -8.13
N ARG A 140 -20.32 -10.31 -9.12
CA ARG A 140 -20.36 -11.69 -9.65
C ARG A 140 -19.36 -11.95 -10.79
N ARG A 141 -18.74 -10.91 -11.35
CA ARG A 141 -17.67 -11.01 -12.37
C ARG A 141 -16.31 -10.82 -11.73
#